data_AF-A0A7V7ARY5-F1
#
_entry.id   AF-A0A7V7ARY5-F1
#
_cell.length_a   1.000
_cell.length_b   1.000
_cell.length_c   1.000
_cell.angle_alpha   90.00
_cell.angle_beta   90.00
_cell.angle_gamma   90.00
#
_symmetry.space_group_name_H-M   'P 1'
#
loop_
_entity.id
_entity.type
_entity.pdbx_description
1 polymer ?
#
loop_
_entity_poly.entity_id
_entity_poly.type
_entity_poly.pdbx_seq_one_letter_code
_entity_poly.pdbx_strand_id
1 'polypeptide(L)' 'MLAGASWHFETKVEMVNGLNVFPVPDGDTGTNMWLTLKSAVDSLEQAGELDLGKAADMA' A
#
# COMPACT_ATOMS: atom_id res chain seq x y z
N MET A 1 0.54 13.16 -0.40
CA MET A 1 1.37 12.31 -1.29
C MET A 1 1.05 10.83 -1.11
N LEU A 2 0.97 10.32 0.13
CA LEU A 2 0.71 8.89 0.38
C LEU A 2 -0.66 8.38 -0.09
N ALA A 3 -1.74 9.11 0.19
CA ALA A 3 -3.08 8.76 -0.31
C ALA A 3 -3.13 8.71 -1.86
N GLY A 4 -2.47 9.66 -2.52
CA GLY A 4 -2.34 9.66 -3.99
C GLY A 4 -1.51 8.48 -4.52
N ALA A 5 -0.47 8.06 -3.79
CA ALA A 5 0.30 6.86 -4.11
C ALA A 5 -0.54 5.59 -3.95
N SER A 6 -1.34 5.48 -2.89
CA SER A 6 -2.27 4.36 -2.67
C SER A 6 -3.29 4.23 -3.81
N TRP A 7 -3.91 5.35 -4.20
CA TRP A 7 -4.83 5.39 -5.33
C TRP A 7 -4.15 5.03 -6.66
N HIS A 8 -2.93 5.52 -6.90
CA HIS A 8 -2.21 5.16 -8.12
C HIS A 8 -1.83 3.67 -8.14
N PHE A 9 -1.42 3.12 -7.00
CA PHE A 9 -1.01 1.72 -6.87
C PHE A 9 -2.18 0.76 -7.10
N GLU A 10 -3.41 1.12 -6.69
CA GLU A 10 -4.63 0.36 -6.96
C GLU A 10 -4.76 -0.01 -8.45
N THR A 11 -4.45 0.95 -9.34
CA THR A 11 -4.51 0.74 -10.80
C THR A 11 -3.40 -0.17 -11.36
N LYS A 12 -2.45 -0.57 -10.53
CA LYS A 12 -1.26 -1.36 -10.88
C LYS A 12 -1.22 -2.73 -10.22
N VAL A 13 -2.17 -3.05 -9.34
CA VAL A 13 -2.21 -4.31 -8.57
C VAL A 13 -2.02 -5.53 -9.46
N GLU A 14 -2.80 -5.67 -10.54
CA GLU A 14 -2.71 -6.81 -11.46
C GLU A 14 -1.35 -6.89 -12.17
N MET A 15 -0.76 -5.75 -12.52
CA MET A 15 0.57 -5.72 -13.11
C MET A 15 1.61 -6.26 -12.12
N VAL A 16 1.53 -5.86 -10.84
CA VAL A 16 2.46 -6.31 -9.80
C VAL A 16 2.24 -7.79 -9.44
N ASN A 17 0.98 -8.25 -9.39
CA ASN A 17 0.64 -9.67 -9.23
C ASN A 17 1.33 -10.54 -10.28
N GLY A 18 1.51 -10.03 -11.51
CA GLY A 18 2.20 -10.71 -12.59
C GLY A 18 3.74 -10.65 -12.58
N LEU A 19 4.36 -9.82 -11.74
CA LEU A 19 5.82 -9.67 -11.71
C LEU A 19 6.53 -10.67 -10.79
N ASN A 20 5.95 -10.97 -9.63
CA ASN A 20 6.59 -11.79 -8.59
C ASN A 20 5.97 -13.20 -8.52
N VAL A 21 6.12 -13.97 -9.60
CA VAL A 21 5.47 -15.29 -9.79
C VAL A 21 6.43 -16.48 -9.68
N PHE A 22 7.60 -16.30 -9.05
CA PHE A 22 8.66 -17.32 -8.97
C PHE A 22 8.93 -17.76 -7.51
N PRO A 23 9.08 -19.06 -7.17
CA PRO A 23 8.83 -20.26 -7.96
C PRO A 23 7.37 -20.76 -7.92
N VAL A 24 6.52 -20.16 -7.08
CA VAL A 24 5.09 -20.48 -6.95
C VAL A 24 4.28 -19.21 -7.21
N PRO A 25 3.37 -19.20 -8.21
CA PRO A 25 2.53 -18.05 -8.51
C PRO A 25 1.34 -18.01 -7.55
N ASP A 26 1.50 -17.41 -6.37
CA ASP A 26 0.34 -17.06 -5.52
C ASP A 26 -0.45 -15.88 -6.09
N GLY A 27 0.16 -15.10 -7.01
CA GLY A 27 -0.54 -14.07 -7.80
C GLY A 27 -1.14 -12.95 -6.97
N ASP A 28 -0.71 -12.80 -5.72
CA ASP A 28 -1.30 -11.90 -4.73
C ASP A 28 -0.33 -10.82 -4.23
N THR A 29 0.89 -10.76 -4.76
CA THR A 29 1.93 -9.82 -4.30
C THR A 29 1.46 -8.37 -4.38
N GLY A 30 0.87 -7.97 -5.51
CA GLY A 30 0.27 -6.65 -5.68
C GLY A 30 -0.90 -6.40 -4.74
N THR A 31 -1.75 -7.41 -4.52
CA THR A 31 -2.88 -7.34 -3.59
C THR A 31 -2.39 -7.09 -2.16
N ASN A 32 -1.41 -7.87 -1.69
CA ASN A 32 -0.84 -7.75 -0.35
C ASN A 32 -0.17 -6.38 -0.15
N MET A 33 0.55 -5.88 -1.15
CA MET A 33 1.16 -4.55 -1.10
C MET A 33 0.12 -3.42 -1.08
N TRP A 34 -0.93 -3.51 -1.91
CA TRP A 34 -2.00 -2.51 -1.93
C TRP A 34 -2.77 -2.47 -0.60
N LEU A 35 -3.14 -3.64 -0.05
CA LEU A 35 -3.81 -3.72 1.25
C LEU A 35 -2.97 -3.13 2.37
N THR A 36 -1.66 -3.40 2.38
CA THR A 36 -0.73 -2.83 3.34
C THR A 36 -0.69 -1.30 3.24
N LEU A 37 -0.54 -0.77 2.02
CA LEU A 37 -0.48 0.68 1.78
C LEU A 37 -1.81 1.37 2.11
N LYS A 38 -2.94 0.74 1.74
CA LYS A 38 -4.29 1.21 2.07
C LYS A 38 -4.50 1.25 3.58
N SER A 39 -4.15 0.19 4.29
CA SER A 39 -4.24 0.14 5.75
C SER A 39 -3.41 1.25 6.42
N ALA A 40 -2.23 1.56 5.89
CA ALA A 40 -1.41 2.66 6.40
C ALA A 40 -2.10 4.02 6.19
N VAL A 41 -2.64 4.27 4.99
CA VAL A 41 -3.40 5.51 4.71
C VAL A 41 -4.62 5.64 5.61
N ASP A 42 -5.44 4.59 5.71
CA ASP A 42 -6.65 4.58 6.53
C ASP A 42 -6.31 4.85 8.02
N SER A 43 -5.19 4.30 8.52
CA SER A 43 -4.74 4.54 9.90
C SER A 43 -4.30 5.99 10.14
N LEU A 44 -3.60 6.57 9.18
CA LEU A 44 -3.14 7.97 9.21
C LEU A 44 -4.31 8.95 9.13
N GLU A 45 -5.30 8.67 8.28
CA GLU A 45 -6.54 9.44 8.22
C GLU A 45 -7.30 9.41 9.56
N GLN A 46 -7.39 8.26 10.20
CA GLN A 46 -8.01 8.12 11.53
C GLN A 46 -7.25 8.87 12.63
N ALA A 47 -5.93 8.91 12.55
CA ALA A 47 -5.09 9.70 13.46
C ALA A 47 -5.14 11.21 13.20
N GLY A 48 -5.76 11.64 12.08
CA GLY A 48 -5.79 13.04 11.65
C GLY A 48 -4.45 13.54 11.11
N GLU A 49 -3.52 12.64 10.79
CA GLU A 49 -2.16 12.98 10.36
C GLU A 49 -1.78 12.18 9.13
N LEU A 50 -1.84 12.81 7.95
CA LEU A 50 -1.48 12.20 6.66
C LEU A 50 0.01 12.34 6.31
N ASP A 51 0.80 12.90 7.22
CA ASP A 51 2.25 13.03 7.10
C ASP A 51 2.98 11.82 7.70
N LEU A 52 3.79 11.16 6.87
CA LEU A 52 4.57 9.99 7.25
C LEU A 52 5.65 10.31 8.29
N GLY A 53 6.24 11.51 8.25
CA GLY A 53 7.27 11.91 9.19
C GLY A 53 6.70 12.05 10.58
N LYS A 54 5.58 12.75 10.71
CA LYS A 54 4.87 12.89 11.99
C LYS A 54 4.28 11.58 12.49
N ALA A 55 3.82 10.71 11.60
CA ALA A 55 3.37 9.38 11.98
C ALA A 55 4.48 8.53 12.61
N ALA A 56 5.72 8.67 12.12
CA ALA A 56 6.87 7.98 12.69
C ALA A 56 7.20 8.46 14.11
N ASP A 57 6.92 9.73 14.43
CA ASP A 57 7.09 10.29 15.79
C ASP A 57 6.06 9.76 16.80
N MET A 58 4.99 9.09 16.33
CA MET A 58 3.92 8.55 17.16
C MET A 58 4.10 7.07 17.55
N ALA A 59 5.12 6.39 17.01
CA ALA A 59 5.41 4.97 17.22
C ALA A 59 6.50 4.76 18.29
#